data_AF-A0A401I6J8-F1
#
_entry.id   AF-A0A401I6J8-F1
#
_cell.length_a   1.000
_cell.length_b   1.000
_cell.length_c   1.000
_cell.angle_alpha   90.00
_cell.angle_beta   90.00
_cell.angle_gamma   90.00
#
_symmetry.space_group_name_H-M   'P 1'
#
loop_
_entity.id
_entity.type
_entity.pdbx_description
1 polymer ?
#
loop_
_entity_poly.entity_id
_entity_poly.type
_entity_poly.pdbx_seq_one_letter_code
_entity_poly.pdbx_strand_id
1 'polypeptide(L)'
;MLMQQPKQLLLIGTLDTKGEDYAYVRDLVVARGHRVVTVDIGVAGEPAGIAPNWDADEVARRAGASREALRAAGDRGRALAAMAEGAMELVMELHRQGRIDGILGMGGTGGHLGHRSGDAQIADRLPQGTGVYGSQRRHPADRWHPGCGADPFCRRCRRDQ
;
A
#
# COMPACT_ATOMS: atom_id res chain seq x y z
N MET A 1 -30.20 -10.23 -1.51
CA MET A 1 -28.81 -10.71 -1.39
C MET A 1 -27.93 -9.65 -2.06
N LEU A 2 -27.25 -8.80 -1.29
CA LEU A 2 -26.37 -7.78 -1.88
C LEU A 2 -25.13 -8.49 -2.45
N MET A 3 -25.03 -8.59 -3.77
CA MET A 3 -23.82 -9.03 -4.45
C MET A 3 -22.76 -7.97 -4.19
N GLN A 4 -21.76 -8.27 -3.36
CA GLN A 4 -20.64 -7.35 -3.15
C GLN A 4 -19.89 -7.22 -4.48
N GLN A 5 -19.82 -6.00 -5.03
CA GLN A 5 -19.09 -5.78 -6.28
C GLN A 5 -17.59 -6.05 -6.06
N PRO A 6 -16.89 -6.67 -7.03
CA PRO A 6 -15.47 -6.92 -6.92
C PRO A 6 -14.72 -5.59 -6.81
N LYS A 7 -13.96 -5.42 -5.73
CA LYS A 7 -13.09 -4.26 -5.50
C LYS A 7 -11.66 -4.56 -5.94
N GLN A 8 -10.93 -3.57 -6.44
CA GLN A 8 -9.52 -3.68 -6.78
C GLN A 8 -8.66 -3.06 -5.68
N LEU A 9 -7.92 -3.90 -4.94
CA LEU A 9 -7.04 -3.47 -3.85
C LEU A 9 -5.59 -3.39 -4.31
N LEU A 10 -4.89 -2.35 -3.88
CA LEU A 10 -3.44 -2.21 -4.05
C LEU A 10 -2.72 -2.77 -2.84
N LEU A 11 -1.86 -3.76 -3.01
CA LEU A 11 -0.91 -4.16 -1.97
C LEU A 11 0.44 -3.49 -2.22
N ILE A 12 0.93 -2.76 -1.24
CA ILE A 12 2.20 -2.03 -1.34
C ILE A 12 3.13 -2.37 -0.19
N GLY A 13 4.40 -2.70 -0.49
CA GLY A 13 5.37 -3.06 0.54
C GLY A 13 6.71 -3.52 0.01
N THR A 14 7.60 -3.88 0.94
CA THR A 14 8.94 -4.38 0.64
C THR A 14 8.87 -5.87 0.31
N LEU A 15 8.55 -6.20 -0.94
CA LEU A 15 8.28 -7.58 -1.35
C LEU A 15 9.55 -8.44 -1.34
N ASP A 16 10.71 -7.82 -1.42
CA ASP A 16 12.03 -8.43 -1.23
C ASP A 16 12.21 -9.17 0.11
N THR A 17 11.45 -8.79 1.13
CA THR A 17 11.52 -9.36 2.48
C THR A 17 10.19 -9.95 2.94
N LYS A 18 9.10 -9.55 2.31
CA LYS A 18 7.72 -9.88 2.70
C LYS A 18 6.89 -10.51 1.59
N GLY A 19 7.52 -10.92 0.49
CA GLY A 19 6.80 -11.39 -0.70
C GLY A 19 5.83 -12.54 -0.44
N GLU A 20 6.20 -13.52 0.39
CA GLU A 20 5.31 -14.64 0.78
C GLU A 20 4.12 -14.17 1.64
N ASP A 21 4.34 -13.25 2.59
CA ASP A 21 3.27 -12.65 3.40
C ASP A 21 2.26 -11.90 2.49
N TYR A 22 2.78 -11.18 1.50
CA TYR A 22 1.96 -10.47 0.50
C TYR A 22 1.24 -11.42 -0.45
N ALA A 23 1.86 -12.53 -0.85
CA ALA A 23 1.22 -13.56 -1.65
C ALA A 23 0.03 -14.18 -0.92
N TYR A 24 0.23 -14.51 0.37
CA TYR A 24 -0.83 -15.04 1.21
C TYR A 24 -2.02 -14.08 1.33
N VAL A 25 -1.78 -12.79 1.61
CA VAL A 25 -2.87 -11.81 1.70
C VAL A 25 -3.53 -11.55 0.35
N ARG A 26 -2.77 -11.52 -0.76
CA ARG A 26 -3.33 -11.48 -2.10
C ARG A 26 -4.33 -12.63 -2.29
N ASP A 27 -3.95 -13.84 -1.94
CA ASP A 27 -4.78 -15.03 -2.14
C ASP A 27 -6.05 -14.98 -1.27
N LEU A 28 -5.95 -14.46 -0.04
CA LEU A 28 -7.12 -14.21 0.81
C LEU A 28 -8.09 -13.17 0.26
N VAL A 29 -7.57 -12.11 -0.39
CA VAL A 29 -8.40 -11.07 -1.03
C VAL A 29 -9.07 -11.64 -2.28
N VAL A 30 -8.33 -12.36 -3.11
CA VAL A 30 -8.84 -13.02 -4.32
C VAL A 30 -9.91 -14.05 -3.98
N ALA A 31 -9.70 -14.86 -2.93
CA ALA A 31 -10.67 -15.85 -2.45
C ALA A 31 -12.01 -15.22 -2.00
N ARG A 32 -12.03 -13.92 -1.66
CA ARG A 32 -13.24 -13.16 -1.31
C ARG A 32 -13.93 -12.53 -2.52
N GLY A 33 -13.46 -12.79 -3.74
CA GLY A 33 -14.03 -12.26 -4.98
C GLY A 33 -13.57 -10.84 -5.31
N HIS A 34 -12.45 -10.40 -4.76
CA HIS A 34 -11.83 -9.10 -5.07
C HIS A 34 -10.60 -9.29 -5.98
N ARG A 35 -10.06 -8.18 -6.47
CA ARG A 35 -8.86 -8.14 -7.31
C ARG A 35 -7.73 -7.47 -6.56
N VAL A 36 -6.51 -7.85 -6.89
CA VAL A 36 -5.31 -7.31 -6.28
C VAL A 36 -4.35 -6.85 -7.36
N VAL A 37 -3.77 -5.68 -7.13
CA VAL A 37 -2.58 -5.21 -7.83
C VAL A 37 -1.48 -4.92 -6.82
N THR A 38 -0.22 -5.11 -7.18
CA THR A 38 0.91 -5.08 -6.23
C THR A 38 2.00 -4.12 -6.64
N VAL A 39 2.59 -3.42 -5.66
CA VAL A 39 3.70 -2.47 -5.83
C VAL A 39 4.82 -2.87 -4.89
N ASP A 40 6.00 -3.08 -5.45
CA ASP A 40 7.21 -3.31 -4.67
C ASP A 40 7.92 -1.99 -4.35
N ILE A 41 8.22 -1.79 -3.07
CA ILE A 41 9.05 -0.67 -2.58
C ILE A 41 10.33 -1.17 -1.89
N GLY A 42 10.67 -2.45 -2.09
CA GLY A 42 11.89 -3.08 -1.61
C GLY A 42 13.15 -2.47 -2.25
N VAL A 43 14.24 -2.44 -1.49
CA VAL A 43 15.53 -1.87 -1.95
C VAL A 43 16.70 -2.82 -1.72
N ALA A 44 16.49 -3.93 -1.02
CA ALA A 44 17.56 -4.83 -0.61
C ALA A 44 17.71 -6.05 -1.53
N GLY A 45 16.62 -6.56 -2.08
CA GLY A 45 16.64 -7.78 -2.90
C GLY A 45 15.45 -7.89 -3.85
N GLU A 46 15.26 -9.09 -4.40
CA GLU A 46 14.16 -9.39 -5.32
C GLU A 46 12.96 -10.02 -4.59
N PRO A 47 11.72 -9.77 -5.03
CA PRO A 47 10.53 -10.40 -4.48
C PRO A 47 10.55 -11.93 -4.59
N ALA A 48 10.07 -12.61 -3.55
CA ALA A 48 9.87 -14.07 -3.54
C ALA A 48 8.38 -14.41 -3.37
N GLY A 49 7.88 -15.42 -4.09
CA GLY A 49 6.50 -15.89 -3.97
C GLY A 49 5.42 -14.96 -4.53
N ILE A 50 5.79 -13.77 -5.00
CA ILE A 50 4.88 -12.79 -5.61
C ILE A 50 5.58 -12.03 -6.73
N ALA A 51 4.89 -11.85 -7.86
CA ALA A 51 5.31 -10.94 -8.91
C ALA A 51 4.64 -9.58 -8.70
N PRO A 52 5.40 -8.49 -8.58
CA PRO A 52 4.82 -7.15 -8.51
C PRO A 52 4.19 -6.76 -9.86
N ASN A 53 3.06 -6.03 -9.82
CA ASN A 53 2.55 -5.35 -11.02
C ASN A 53 3.39 -4.12 -11.37
N TRP A 54 3.99 -3.48 -10.36
CA TRP A 54 5.02 -2.45 -10.51
C TRP A 54 6.21 -2.81 -9.62
N ASP A 55 7.33 -3.13 -10.27
CA ASP A 55 8.57 -3.48 -9.59
C ASP A 55 9.23 -2.26 -8.93
N ALA A 56 10.21 -2.55 -8.07
CA ALA A 56 10.92 -1.51 -7.34
C ALA A 56 11.76 -0.59 -8.24
N ASP A 57 12.22 -1.06 -9.40
CA ASP A 57 12.98 -0.23 -10.34
C ASP A 57 12.10 0.85 -10.98
N GLU A 58 10.87 0.48 -11.37
CA GLU A 58 9.87 1.41 -11.87
C GLU A 58 9.45 2.42 -10.81
N VAL A 59 9.27 1.98 -9.57
CA VAL A 59 8.94 2.88 -8.45
C VAL A 59 10.09 3.86 -8.18
N ALA A 60 11.34 3.40 -8.17
CA ALA A 60 12.50 4.27 -8.00
C ALA A 60 12.57 5.33 -9.13
N ARG A 61 12.30 4.93 -10.37
CA ARG A 61 12.31 5.81 -11.54
C ARG A 61 11.28 6.94 -11.42
N ARG A 62 10.10 6.64 -10.89
CA ARG A 62 9.06 7.64 -10.59
C ARG A 62 9.49 8.63 -9.51
N ALA A 63 10.27 8.18 -8.54
CA ALA A 63 10.92 9.06 -7.56
C ALA A 63 12.10 9.88 -8.15
N GLY A 64 12.40 9.78 -9.45
CA GLY A 64 13.54 10.45 -10.07
C GLY A 64 14.90 9.83 -9.68
N ALA A 65 14.91 8.59 -9.21
CA ALA A 65 16.10 7.87 -8.77
C ALA A 65 16.26 6.52 -9.51
N SER A 66 17.38 5.84 -9.29
CA SER A 66 17.51 4.41 -9.63
C SER A 66 17.61 3.59 -8.34
N ARG A 67 17.04 2.39 -8.35
CA ARG A 67 17.10 1.47 -7.21
C ARG A 67 18.54 1.13 -6.84
N GLU A 68 19.40 0.96 -7.84
CA GLU A 68 20.83 0.74 -7.63
C GLU A 68 21.50 1.91 -6.90
N ALA A 69 21.22 3.16 -7.28
CA ALA A 69 21.78 4.34 -6.61
C ALA A 69 21.28 4.47 -5.17
N LEU A 70 19.98 4.22 -4.94
CA LEU A 70 19.39 4.20 -3.59
C LEU A 70 20.04 3.13 -2.70
N ARG A 71 20.33 1.96 -3.26
CA ARG A 71 21.02 0.87 -2.56
C ARG A 71 22.49 1.20 -2.28
N ALA A 72 23.20 1.76 -3.26
CA ALA A 72 24.61 2.13 -3.15
C ALA A 72 24.86 3.25 -2.13
N ALA A 73 23.88 4.13 -1.91
CA ALA A 73 23.96 5.18 -0.90
C ALA A 73 24.03 4.64 0.54
N GLY A 74 23.64 3.37 0.79
CA GLY A 74 23.75 2.72 2.09
C GLY A 74 22.80 3.23 3.18
N ASP A 75 22.00 4.25 2.90
CA ASP A 75 20.98 4.79 3.80
C ASP A 75 19.60 4.19 3.47
N ARG A 76 19.28 3.08 4.13
CA ARG A 76 17.99 2.40 3.96
C ARG A 76 16.79 3.31 4.24
N GLY A 77 16.90 4.23 5.20
CA GLY A 77 15.83 5.15 5.55
C GLY A 77 15.52 6.11 4.42
N ARG A 78 16.55 6.75 3.86
CA ARG A 78 16.41 7.62 2.68
C ARG A 78 15.97 6.86 1.43
N ALA A 79 16.49 5.65 1.23
CA ALA A 79 16.07 4.80 0.12
C ALA A 79 14.55 4.52 0.19
N LEU A 80 14.05 4.07 1.35
CA LEU A 80 12.62 3.82 1.53
C LEU A 80 11.77 5.10 1.43
N ALA A 81 12.29 6.26 1.84
CA ALA A 81 11.59 7.54 1.68
C ALA A 81 11.44 7.92 0.20
N ALA A 82 12.49 7.77 -0.61
CA ALA A 82 12.43 7.99 -2.06
C ALA A 82 11.46 6.99 -2.71
N MET A 83 11.52 5.71 -2.33
CA MET A 83 10.57 4.70 -2.84
C MET A 83 9.12 5.04 -2.49
N ALA A 84 8.87 5.56 -1.29
CA ALA A 84 7.53 6.02 -0.89
C ALA A 84 7.03 7.19 -1.76
N GLU A 85 7.91 8.07 -2.22
CA GLU A 85 7.56 9.18 -3.13
C GLU A 85 7.15 8.67 -4.51
N GLY A 86 7.97 7.81 -5.12
CA GLY A 86 7.64 7.20 -6.41
C GLY A 86 6.36 6.36 -6.34
N ALA A 87 6.15 5.65 -5.24
CA ALA A 87 4.94 4.85 -5.06
C ALA A 87 3.70 5.72 -4.84
N MET A 88 3.84 6.87 -4.17
CA MET A 88 2.74 7.83 -4.02
C MET A 88 2.27 8.37 -5.37
N GLU A 89 3.21 8.73 -6.26
CA GLU A 89 2.88 9.16 -7.63
C GLU A 89 2.04 8.10 -8.36
N LEU A 90 2.49 6.85 -8.30
CA LEU A 90 1.79 5.71 -8.91
C LEU A 90 0.39 5.52 -8.29
N VAL A 91 0.28 5.55 -6.97
CA VAL A 91 -1.00 5.42 -6.27
C VAL A 91 -1.98 6.50 -6.72
N MET A 92 -1.54 7.75 -6.76
CA MET A 92 -2.37 8.89 -7.16
C MET A 92 -2.82 8.76 -8.61
N GLU A 93 -1.93 8.30 -9.49
CA GLU A 93 -2.26 7.98 -10.88
C GLU A 93 -3.37 6.91 -10.96
N LEU A 94 -3.18 5.78 -10.28
CA LEU A 94 -4.12 4.66 -10.30
C LEU A 94 -5.48 5.02 -9.71
N HIS A 95 -5.49 5.79 -8.61
CA HIS A 95 -6.72 6.26 -7.98
C HIS A 95 -7.48 7.21 -8.91
N ARG A 96 -6.80 8.17 -9.54
CA ARG A 96 -7.43 9.11 -10.50
C ARG A 96 -8.00 8.38 -11.72
N GLN A 97 -7.38 7.28 -12.14
CA GLN A 97 -7.86 6.43 -13.23
C GLN A 97 -9.01 5.48 -12.81
N GLY A 98 -9.43 5.47 -11.54
CA GLY A 98 -10.44 4.55 -11.02
C GLY A 98 -9.97 3.09 -11.05
N ARG A 99 -8.65 2.86 -11.05
CA ARG A 99 -8.05 1.52 -11.13
C ARG A 99 -7.83 0.88 -9.76
N ILE A 100 -8.04 1.60 -8.67
CA ILE A 100 -7.95 1.05 -7.30
C ILE A 100 -9.09 1.60 -6.45
N ASP A 101 -9.64 0.75 -5.60
CA ASP A 101 -10.70 1.06 -4.64
C ASP A 101 -10.17 1.20 -3.19
N GLY A 102 -8.95 0.71 -2.94
CA GLY A 102 -8.34 0.72 -1.61
C GLY A 102 -6.88 0.27 -1.62
N ILE A 103 -6.18 0.50 -0.52
CA ILE A 103 -4.74 0.21 -0.40
C ILE A 103 -4.48 -0.56 0.90
N LEU A 104 -3.59 -1.53 0.86
CA LEU A 104 -3.18 -2.29 2.03
C LEU A 104 -1.65 -2.42 2.07
N GLY A 105 -1.09 -2.14 3.24
CA GLY A 105 0.32 -2.25 3.54
C GLY A 105 0.51 -3.12 4.79
N MET A 106 1.51 -3.99 4.76
CA MET A 106 1.82 -4.92 5.84
C MET A 106 3.25 -4.67 6.33
N GLY A 107 3.45 -3.54 6.96
CA GLY A 107 4.67 -3.20 7.68
C GLY A 107 4.37 -3.01 9.16
N GLY A 108 4.96 -3.88 9.96
CA GLY A 108 5.30 -3.51 11.32
C GLY A 108 6.40 -2.44 11.31
N THR A 109 6.51 -1.69 12.41
CA THR A 109 7.66 -0.81 12.69
C THR A 109 8.95 -1.56 12.33
N GLY A 110 9.80 -0.96 11.50
CA GLY A 110 10.98 -1.63 10.92
C GLY A 110 11.73 -2.49 11.95
N GLY A 111 12.12 -3.70 11.55
CA GLY A 111 12.84 -4.64 12.40
C GLY A 111 13.97 -3.95 13.17
N HIS A 112 13.82 -3.89 14.50
CA HIS A 112 14.82 -3.62 15.53
C HIS A 112 15.76 -2.40 15.44
N LEU A 113 15.70 -1.54 14.41
CA LEU A 113 16.62 -0.41 14.23
C LEU A 113 15.90 0.85 13.75
N GLY A 114 15.14 1.52 14.61
CA GLY A 114 14.84 2.97 14.57
C GLY A 114 14.22 3.63 13.31
N HIS A 115 14.01 2.91 12.20
CA HIS A 115 13.53 3.47 10.93
C HIS A 115 12.05 3.11 10.69
N ARG A 116 11.26 4.08 10.24
CA ARG A 116 9.86 3.86 9.79
C ARG A 116 9.85 3.01 8.52
N SER A 117 9.02 1.97 8.48
CA SER A 117 8.84 1.12 7.30
C SER A 117 8.28 1.92 6.12
N GLY A 118 8.59 1.52 4.88
CA GLY A 118 8.21 2.27 3.69
C GLY A 118 6.69 2.42 3.53
N ASP A 119 5.92 1.38 3.89
CA ASP A 119 4.46 1.39 3.87
C ASP A 119 3.84 2.36 4.91
N ALA A 120 4.47 2.51 6.07
CA ALA A 120 4.07 3.49 7.08
C ALA A 120 4.32 4.93 6.59
N GLN A 121 5.38 5.16 5.80
CA GLN A 121 5.64 6.47 5.19
C GLN A 121 4.64 6.80 4.09
N ILE A 122 4.14 5.79 3.37
CA ILE A 122 3.08 5.94 2.35
C ILE A 122 1.74 6.26 3.03
N ALA A 123 1.39 5.58 4.12
CA ALA A 123 0.14 5.79 4.84
C ALA A 123 -0.09 7.25 5.27
N ASP A 124 0.98 7.96 5.63
CA ASP A 124 0.94 9.35 6.10
C ASP A 124 0.67 10.37 4.99
N ARG A 125 0.82 9.98 3.72
CA ARG A 125 0.79 10.87 2.56
C ARG A 125 -0.41 10.61 1.63
N LEU A 126 -1.24 9.61 1.93
CA LEU A 126 -2.40 9.26 1.10
C LEU A 126 -3.58 10.22 1.29
N PRO A 127 -4.41 10.44 0.25
CA PRO A 127 -5.62 11.25 0.36
C PRO A 127 -6.60 10.67 1.38
N GLN A 128 -7.29 11.57 2.11
CA GLN A 128 -8.40 11.25 3.00
C GLN A 128 -9.43 10.36 2.29
N GLY A 129 -9.81 9.23 2.90
CA GLY A 129 -10.75 8.26 2.33
C GLY A 129 -10.10 7.05 1.65
N THR A 130 -8.77 7.00 1.56
CA THR A 130 -8.04 5.78 1.16
C THR A 130 -7.71 4.98 2.41
N GLY A 131 -8.52 3.97 2.76
CA GLY A 131 -8.28 3.17 3.95
C GLY A 131 -6.95 2.41 3.85
N VAL A 132 -6.02 2.64 4.78
CA VAL A 132 -4.78 1.86 4.93
C VAL A 132 -4.94 0.94 6.12
N TYR A 133 -5.23 -0.34 5.85
CA TYR A 133 -5.27 -1.35 6.91
C TYR A 133 -3.84 -1.79 7.23
N GLY A 134 -3.38 -1.54 8.46
CA GLY A 134 -2.05 -1.94 8.95
C GLY A 134 -1.28 -0.88 9.74
N SER A 135 -1.63 0.41 9.60
CA SER A 135 -1.00 1.46 10.41
C SER A 135 -1.61 1.47 11.82
N GLN A 136 -0.79 1.49 12.87
CA GLN A 136 -1.26 1.55 14.27
C GLN A 136 -1.97 2.86 14.64
N ARG A 137 -2.25 3.75 13.67
CA ARG A 137 -3.11 4.91 13.87
C ARG A 137 -4.56 4.55 13.55
N ARG A 138 -5.39 4.50 14.61
CA ARG A 138 -6.84 4.64 14.43
C ARG A 138 -7.16 6.11 14.21
N HIS A 139 -7.64 6.46 13.02
CA HIS A 139 -8.20 7.78 12.74
C HIS A 139 -9.60 7.88 13.38
N PRO A 140 -10.07 9.07 13.82
CA PRO A 140 -11.44 9.25 14.30
C PRO A 140 -12.54 8.85 13.29
N ALA A 141 -12.18 8.79 11.99
CA ALA A 141 -13.02 8.31 10.89
C ALA A 141 -13.13 6.78 10.81
N ASP A 142 -12.36 6.04 11.61
CA ASP A 142 -12.41 4.57 11.71
C ASP A 142 -13.56 4.08 12.61
N ARG A 143 -14.50 4.96 12.96
CA ARG A 143 -15.76 4.59 13.63
C ARG A 143 -16.61 3.75 12.68
N TRP A 144 -16.46 2.45 12.82
CA TRP A 144 -17.29 1.44 12.17
C TRP A 144 -18.75 1.58 12.62
N HIS A 145 -19.66 1.88 11.69
CA HIS A 145 -21.09 1.70 11.91
C HIS A 145 -21.49 0.30 11.43
N PRO A 146 -22.05 -0.57 12.29
CA PRO A 146 -22.53 -1.88 11.85
C PRO A 146 -23.60 -1.70 10.77
N GLY A 147 -23.29 -2.12 9.54
CA GLY A 147 -24.19 -2.06 8.39
C GLY A 147 -23.75 -1.14 7.23
N CYS A 148 -22.80 -0.20 7.42
CA CYS A 148 -22.03 0.33 6.29
C CYS A 148 -20.70 -0.42 6.29
N GLY A 149 -20.40 -1.17 5.21
CA GLY A 149 -19.04 -1.64 4.96
C GLY A 149 -18.07 -0.44 4.97
N ALA A 150 -16.76 -0.70 4.95
CA ALA A 150 -15.71 0.32 4.98
C ALA A 150 -15.67 1.20 3.71
N ASP A 151 -16.79 1.85 3.39
CA ASP A 151 -16.98 2.80 2.30
C ASP A 151 -16.98 4.22 2.91
N PRO A 152 -15.85 4.93 2.85
CA PRO A 152 -15.77 6.32 3.31
C PRO A 152 -16.65 7.27 2.47
N PHE A 153 -17.22 6.81 1.35
CA PHE A 153 -18.16 7.56 0.52
C PHE A 153 -19.64 7.19 0.77
N CYS A 154 -19.92 6.28 1.73
CA CYS A 154 -21.26 5.92 2.21
C CYS A 154 -22.03 7.22 2.52
N ARG A 155 -23.16 7.45 1.82
CA ARG A 155 -23.99 8.67 1.96
C ARG A 155 -24.38 8.99 3.41
N ARG A 156 -24.35 7.97 4.29
CA ARG A 156 -24.64 8.09 5.71
C ARG A 156 -23.50 8.74 6.50
N CYS A 157 -22.24 8.35 6.24
CA CYS A 157 -21.06 8.96 6.87
C CYS A 157 -20.84 10.43 6.46
N ARG A 158 -21.38 10.85 5.31
CA ARG A 158 -21.30 12.26 4.84
C ARG A 158 -22.24 13.24 5.55
N ARG A 159 -23.24 12.76 6.30
CA ARG A 159 -24.18 13.64 7.03
C ARG A 159 -23.72 14.02 8.43
N ASP A 160 -22.70 13.33 8.95
CA ASP A 160 -22.17 13.53 10.31
C ASP A 160 -20.82 14.29 10.32
N GLN A 161 -20.45 14.94 9.20
CA GLN A 161 -19.39 15.95 9.09
C GLN A 161 -20.01 17.34 9.08
#